data_AF-A0A068U4U4-F1
#
_entry.id   AF-A0A068U4U4-F1
#
_cell.length_a   1.000
_cell.length_b   1.000
_cell.length_c   1.000
_cell.angle_alpha   90.00
_cell.angle_beta   90.00
_cell.angle_gamma   90.00
#
_symmetry.space_group_name_H-M   'P 1'
#
loop_
_entity.id
_entity.type
_entity.pdbx_description
1 polymer ?
#
loop_
_entity_poly.entity_id
_entity_poly.type
_entity_poly.pdbx_seq_one_letter_code
_entity_poly.pdbx_strand_id
1 'polypeptide(L)'
;MLRTNILLLIIVLVSFLSCTVRAKVSYDGRSFIINGQRKILISGSIHYPRSTPEMWPDLIQKAKDGGLDVIQTYVFWNVHEPSPGKYNFEGRGDIVRFLKLVKAAGLYAHLRIGPYICAEWNFGGFPVWLKYVPGMEFRTDNGPFKAAMQGFVTKIVNLMKSENLFEPQGGPIIMSQVGK
;
A
#
# COMPACT_ATOMS: atom_id res chain seq x y z
N MET A 1 -34.84 -0.13 -39.73
CA MET A 1 -35.33 -0.94 -38.59
C MET A 1 -34.36 -2.07 -38.21
N LEU A 2 -33.89 -2.89 -39.16
CA LEU A 2 -33.01 -4.05 -38.86
C LEU A 2 -31.61 -3.67 -38.30
N ARG A 3 -30.98 -2.60 -38.79
CA ARG A 3 -29.66 -2.12 -38.30
C ARG A 3 -29.67 -1.64 -36.85
N THR A 4 -30.75 -0.98 -36.43
CA THR A 4 -30.90 -0.45 -35.06
C THR A 4 -31.05 -1.57 -34.04
N ASN A 5 -31.73 -2.66 -34.41
CA ASN A 5 -31.90 -3.85 -33.57
C ASN A 5 -30.59 -4.63 -33.37
N ILE A 6 -29.73 -4.71 -34.40
CA ILE A 6 -28.41 -5.35 -34.28
C ILE A 6 -27.49 -4.55 -33.36
N LEU A 7 -27.51 -3.21 -33.45
CA LEU A 7 -26.73 -2.35 -32.58
C LEU A 7 -27.18 -2.46 -31.12
N LEU A 8 -28.50 -2.52 -30.87
CA LEU A 8 -29.05 -2.74 -29.54
C LEU A 8 -28.64 -4.11 -28.97
N LEU A 9 -28.67 -5.16 -29.81
CA LEU A 9 -28.27 -6.52 -29.41
C LEU A 9 -26.79 -6.59 -29.04
N ILE A 10 -25.92 -5.92 -29.80
CA ILE A 10 -24.48 -5.82 -29.50
C ILE A 10 -24.25 -5.05 -28.19
N ILE A 11 -24.94 -3.92 -27.98
CA ILE A 11 -24.83 -3.16 -26.72
C ILE A 11 -25.27 -4.02 -25.54
N VAL A 12 -26.39 -4.75 -25.65
CA VAL A 12 -26.86 -5.67 -24.60
C VAL A 12 -25.87 -6.81 -24.35
N LEU A 13 -25.29 -7.41 -25.39
CA LEU A 13 -24.26 -8.46 -25.26
C LEU A 13 -22.98 -7.93 -24.57
N VAL A 14 -22.54 -6.71 -24.91
CA VAL A 14 -21.37 -6.08 -24.27
C VAL A 14 -21.66 -5.74 -22.80
N SER A 15 -22.89 -5.36 -22.45
CA SER A 15 -23.32 -5.15 -21.06
C SER A 15 -23.22 -6.41 -20.20
N PHE A 16 -23.56 -7.58 -20.77
CA PHE A 16 -23.45 -8.89 -20.10
C PHE A 16 -22.00 -9.40 -19.99
N LEU A 17 -21.06 -8.83 -20.75
CA LEU A 17 -19.62 -9.05 -20.59
C LEU A 17 -19.00 -8.17 -19.49
N SER A 18 -19.82 -7.61 -18.58
CA SER A 18 -19.34 -7.12 -17.29
C SER A 18 -18.86 -8.31 -16.47
N CYS A 19 -17.65 -8.78 -16.78
CA CYS A 19 -16.87 -9.64 -15.93
C CYS A 19 -16.71 -8.86 -14.62
N THR A 20 -17.51 -9.19 -13.62
CA THR A 20 -17.30 -8.69 -12.27
C THR A 20 -15.97 -9.27 -11.83
N VAL A 21 -14.87 -8.57 -12.14
CA VAL A 21 -13.55 -8.90 -11.64
C VAL A 21 -13.66 -8.79 -10.14
N ARG A 22 -13.77 -9.94 -9.47
CA ARG A 22 -13.86 -9.98 -8.03
C ARG A 22 -12.47 -9.68 -7.49
N ALA A 23 -12.26 -8.41 -7.16
CA ALA A 23 -11.09 -7.88 -6.49
C ALA A 23 -10.86 -8.70 -5.19
N LYS A 24 -9.91 -9.63 -5.24
CA LYS A 24 -9.63 -10.57 -4.17
C LYS A 24 -8.17 -11.00 -4.20
N VAL A 25 -7.53 -10.89 -3.03
CA VAL A 25 -6.24 -11.53 -2.76
C VAL A 25 -6.44 -12.68 -1.79
N SER A 26 -5.89 -13.84 -2.14
CA SER A 26 -5.77 -15.01 -1.28
C SER A 26 -4.47 -15.73 -1.57
N TYR A 27 -4.23 -16.86 -0.91
CA TYR A 27 -3.06 -17.70 -1.14
C TYR A 27 -3.42 -19.15 -0.83
N ASP A 28 -2.58 -20.07 -1.28
CA ASP A 28 -2.59 -21.46 -0.84
C ASP A 28 -1.14 -21.96 -0.67
N GLY A 29 -0.96 -23.28 -0.54
CA GLY A 29 0.36 -23.89 -0.34
C GLY A 29 1.37 -23.66 -1.46
N ARG A 30 0.98 -23.05 -2.60
CA ARG A 30 1.87 -22.83 -3.75
C ARG A 30 2.17 -21.37 -4.03
N SER A 31 1.17 -20.49 -4.00
CA SER A 31 1.33 -19.11 -4.47
C SER A 31 0.27 -18.15 -3.91
N PHE A 32 0.49 -16.86 -4.14
CA PHE A 32 -0.60 -15.89 -4.12
C PHE A 32 -1.57 -16.15 -5.26
N ILE A 33 -2.84 -15.85 -5.01
CA ILE A 33 -3.96 -15.88 -5.95
C ILE A 33 -4.58 -14.49 -5.92
N ILE A 34 -4.39 -13.73 -7.00
CA ILE A 34 -4.95 -12.38 -7.16
C ILE A 34 -5.99 -12.45 -8.28
N ASN A 35 -7.23 -12.07 -7.97
CA ASN A 35 -8.35 -12.09 -8.90
C ASN A 35 -8.55 -13.46 -9.57
N GLY A 36 -8.41 -14.52 -8.78
CA GLY A 36 -8.55 -15.91 -9.22
C GLY A 36 -7.32 -16.46 -9.98
N GLN A 37 -6.29 -15.66 -10.22
CA GLN A 37 -5.09 -16.09 -10.94
C GLN A 37 -3.91 -16.29 -10.01
N ARG A 38 -3.23 -17.43 -10.14
CA ARG A 38 -1.95 -17.67 -9.47
C ARG A 38 -0.88 -16.73 -10.02
N LYS A 39 -0.10 -16.14 -9.13
CA LYS A 39 1.00 -15.23 -9.50
C LYS A 39 2.27 -15.65 -8.77
N ILE A 40 3.37 -15.74 -9.52
CA ILE A 40 4.73 -15.65 -8.96
C ILE A 40 5.09 -14.17 -9.07
N LEU A 41 5.28 -13.51 -7.94
CA LEU A 41 5.42 -12.06 -7.88
C LEU A 41 6.89 -11.67 -7.77
N ILE A 42 7.37 -10.85 -8.70
CA ILE A 42 8.70 -10.24 -8.65
C ILE A 42 8.56 -8.85 -8.05
N SER A 43 9.21 -8.61 -6.90
CA SER A 43 9.10 -7.34 -6.17
C SER A 43 10.43 -6.61 -6.03
N GLY A 44 10.39 -5.28 -6.15
CA GLY A 44 11.50 -4.39 -5.82
C GLY A 44 11.08 -3.33 -4.80
N SER A 45 12.03 -2.87 -3.97
CA SER A 45 11.74 -1.87 -2.93
C SER A 45 12.05 -0.45 -3.41
N ILE A 46 11.08 0.46 -3.27
CA ILE A 46 11.24 1.90 -3.48
C ILE A 46 10.66 2.62 -2.27
N HIS A 47 11.50 3.28 -1.48
CA HIS A 47 11.06 4.03 -0.31
C HIS A 47 10.72 5.46 -0.71
N TYR A 48 9.42 5.80 -0.70
CA TYR A 48 8.93 7.11 -1.14
C TYR A 48 9.65 8.32 -0.51
N PRO A 49 10.01 8.34 0.80
CA PRO A 49 10.69 9.51 1.37
C PRO A 49 12.17 9.65 0.95
N ARG A 50 12.76 8.62 0.34
CA ARG A 50 14.16 8.63 -0.12
C ARG A 50 14.33 9.22 -1.53
N SER A 51 13.25 9.64 -2.17
CA SER A 51 13.23 10.32 -3.46
C SER A 51 12.20 11.47 -3.43
N THR A 52 12.18 12.33 -4.44
CA THR A 52 11.18 13.41 -4.51
C THR A 52 9.92 12.95 -5.25
N PRO A 53 8.76 13.60 -5.03
CA PRO A 53 7.53 13.29 -5.75
C PRO A 53 7.64 13.36 -7.27
N GLU A 54 8.53 14.22 -7.78
CA GLU A 54 8.82 14.38 -9.20
C GLU A 54 9.61 13.19 -9.77
N MET A 55 10.41 12.50 -8.95
CA MET A 55 11.17 11.32 -9.34
C MET A 55 10.31 10.04 -9.35
N TRP A 56 9.25 9.97 -8.54
CA TRP A 56 8.47 8.74 -8.36
C TRP A 56 7.94 8.13 -9.66
N PRO A 57 7.34 8.89 -10.60
CA PRO A 57 6.85 8.31 -11.85
C PRO A 57 7.95 7.62 -12.66
N ASP A 58 9.13 8.25 -12.78
CA ASP A 58 10.28 7.70 -13.51
C ASP A 58 10.84 6.44 -12.83
N LEU A 59 10.99 6.46 -11.50
CA LEU A 59 11.47 5.30 -10.74
C LEU A 59 10.51 4.11 -10.85
N ILE A 60 9.20 4.36 -10.75
CA ILE A 60 8.15 3.33 -10.87
C ILE A 60 8.12 2.78 -12.30
N GLN A 61 8.25 3.63 -13.32
CA GLN A 61 8.27 3.20 -14.71
C GLN A 61 9.50 2.34 -15.01
N LYS A 62 10.69 2.74 -14.56
CA LYS A 62 11.91 1.92 -14.69
C LYS A 62 11.79 0.57 -13.99
N ALA A 63 11.15 0.53 -12.82
CA ALA A 63 10.84 -0.72 -12.12
C ALA A 63 9.92 -1.63 -12.94
N LYS A 64 8.88 -1.07 -13.56
CA LYS A 64 7.98 -1.80 -14.47
C LYS A 64 8.73 -2.34 -15.69
N ASP A 65 9.52 -1.49 -16.35
CA ASP A 65 10.31 -1.87 -17.53
C ASP A 65 11.38 -2.90 -17.19
N GLY A 66 11.86 -2.90 -15.95
CA GLY A 66 12.72 -3.94 -15.38
C GLY A 66 12.01 -5.26 -15.04
N GLY A 67 10.71 -5.38 -15.30
CA GLY A 67 9.94 -6.61 -15.14
C GLY A 67 9.40 -6.86 -13.73
N LEU A 68 9.31 -5.83 -12.87
CA LEU A 68 8.70 -5.99 -11.56
C LEU A 68 7.16 -6.03 -11.66
N ASP A 69 6.54 -6.88 -10.83
CA ASP A 69 5.08 -6.92 -10.64
C ASP A 69 4.64 -6.06 -9.45
N VAL A 70 5.51 -5.90 -8.45
CA VAL A 70 5.17 -5.32 -7.14
C VAL A 70 6.21 -4.30 -6.69
N ILE A 71 5.77 -3.10 -6.33
CA ILE A 71 6.58 -2.15 -5.56
C ILE A 71 6.38 -2.40 -4.07
N GLN A 72 7.48 -2.60 -3.36
CA GLN A 72 7.49 -2.71 -1.91
C GLN A 72 7.95 -1.39 -1.28
N THR A 73 7.27 -0.95 -0.22
CA THR A 73 7.74 0.18 0.58
C THR A 73 7.42 0.00 2.06
N TYR A 74 8.31 0.50 2.92
CA TYR A 74 8.00 0.74 4.33
C TYR A 74 7.12 1.96 4.52
N VAL A 75 6.43 2.03 5.67
CA VAL A 75 5.78 3.25 6.17
C VAL A 75 6.64 3.86 7.29
N PHE A 76 6.95 5.16 7.19
CA PHE A 76 7.91 5.82 8.05
C PHE A 76 7.20 6.61 9.16
N TRP A 77 6.90 5.99 10.30
CA TRP A 77 6.10 6.60 11.38
C TRP A 77 6.65 7.96 11.83
N ASN A 78 7.95 8.07 12.07
CA ASN A 78 8.56 9.35 12.47
C ASN A 78 8.44 10.48 11.43
N VAL A 79 8.32 10.16 10.13
CA VAL A 79 8.01 11.16 9.09
C VAL A 79 6.55 11.57 9.19
N HIS A 80 5.67 10.59 9.41
CA HIS A 80 4.23 10.81 9.43
C HIS A 80 3.70 11.40 10.72
N GLU A 81 4.40 11.28 11.85
CA GLU A 81 3.97 11.81 13.14
C GLU A 81 5.16 12.44 13.89
N PRO A 82 5.66 13.60 13.43
CA PRO A 82 6.83 14.27 14.03
C PRO A 82 6.62 14.66 15.50
N SER A 83 5.37 14.87 15.92
CA SER A 83 4.99 15.09 17.32
C SER A 83 3.63 14.43 17.59
N PRO A 84 3.31 14.06 18.85
CA PRO A 84 2.09 13.30 19.17
C PRO A 84 0.83 13.94 18.57
N GLY A 85 0.07 13.16 17.79
CA GLY A 85 -1.19 13.57 17.17
C GLY A 85 -1.08 14.53 15.98
N LYS A 86 0.11 15.04 15.64
CA LYS A 86 0.32 15.91 14.48
C LYS A 86 0.86 15.09 13.32
N TYR A 87 0.03 14.92 12.29
CA TYR A 87 0.37 14.07 11.16
C TYR A 87 0.85 14.85 9.94
N ASN A 88 1.77 14.25 9.18
CA ASN A 88 2.27 14.75 7.91
C ASN A 88 2.14 13.67 6.81
N PHE A 89 1.37 13.98 5.77
CA PHE A 89 1.22 13.17 4.56
C PHE A 89 1.46 14.00 3.30
N GLU A 90 2.29 15.05 3.40
CA GLU A 90 2.57 15.98 2.31
C GLU A 90 3.97 15.76 1.72
N GLY A 91 4.20 16.29 0.52
CA GLY A 91 5.50 16.27 -0.15
C GLY A 91 6.07 14.86 -0.26
N ARG A 92 7.31 14.64 0.21
CA ARG A 92 7.95 13.32 0.23
C ARG A 92 7.29 12.32 1.18
N GLY A 93 6.43 12.78 2.10
CA GLY A 93 5.61 11.96 2.98
C GLY A 93 4.25 11.59 2.40
N ASP A 94 3.92 12.00 1.17
CA ASP A 94 2.63 11.69 0.55
C ASP A 94 2.58 10.25 0.01
N ILE A 95 2.38 9.31 0.94
CA ILE A 95 2.27 7.88 0.64
C ILE A 95 1.05 7.55 -0.22
N VAL A 96 -0.04 8.31 -0.07
CA VAL A 96 -1.27 8.09 -0.85
C VAL A 96 -0.99 8.38 -2.32
N ARG A 97 -0.38 9.53 -2.62
CA ARG A 97 0.04 9.86 -3.99
C ARG A 97 1.03 8.84 -4.54
N PHE A 98 2.02 8.42 -3.76
CA PHE A 98 2.97 7.39 -4.18
C PHE A 98 2.26 6.09 -4.59
N LEU A 99 1.35 5.57 -3.77
CA LEU A 99 0.62 4.33 -4.06
C LEU A 99 -0.35 4.49 -5.24
N LYS A 100 -0.97 5.67 -5.41
CA LYS A 100 -1.78 5.98 -6.60
C LYS A 100 -0.93 5.95 -7.89
N LEU A 101 0.32 6.40 -7.85
CA LEU A 101 1.24 6.29 -8.99
C LEU A 101 1.63 4.84 -9.28
N VAL A 102 1.89 4.03 -8.25
CA VAL A 102 2.12 2.58 -8.42
C VAL A 102 0.92 1.91 -9.11
N LYS A 103 -0.31 2.22 -8.66
CA LYS A 103 -1.54 1.75 -9.31
C LYS A 103 -1.65 2.21 -10.76
N ALA A 104 -1.39 3.49 -11.03
CA ALA A 104 -1.48 4.06 -12.37
C ALA A 104 -0.48 3.40 -13.35
N ALA A 105 0.68 2.99 -12.86
CA ALA A 105 1.65 2.21 -13.63
C ALA A 105 1.19 0.76 -13.89
N GLY A 106 0.13 0.28 -13.23
CA GLY A 106 -0.36 -1.10 -13.34
C GLY A 106 0.43 -2.10 -12.51
N LEU A 107 1.18 -1.63 -11.51
CA LEU A 107 1.91 -2.46 -10.56
C LEU A 107 1.09 -2.68 -9.29
N TYR A 108 1.33 -3.79 -8.60
CA TYR A 108 0.84 -4.00 -7.24
C TYR A 108 1.75 -3.34 -6.21
N ALA A 109 1.28 -3.27 -4.97
CA ALA A 109 2.02 -2.76 -3.84
C ALA A 109 2.08 -3.78 -2.67
N HIS A 110 3.25 -3.90 -2.06
CA HIS A 110 3.45 -4.54 -0.76
C HIS A 110 3.75 -3.45 0.28
N LEU A 111 2.79 -3.19 1.16
CA LEU A 111 2.88 -2.12 2.15
C LEU A 111 3.41 -2.63 3.49
N ARG A 112 4.67 -2.32 3.82
CA ARG A 112 5.30 -2.75 5.07
C ARG A 112 5.09 -1.68 6.14
N ILE A 113 3.94 -1.75 6.82
CA ILE A 113 3.49 -0.71 7.76
C ILE A 113 4.44 -0.60 8.98
N GLY A 114 5.04 -1.71 9.40
CA GLY A 114 5.89 -1.73 10.59
C GLY A 114 5.06 -1.96 11.87
N PRO A 115 5.19 -1.13 12.91
CA PRO A 115 5.67 0.26 12.83
C PRO A 115 7.19 0.41 12.98
N TYR A 116 7.89 -0.60 13.54
CA TYR A 116 9.34 -0.70 13.41
C TYR A 116 9.71 -1.23 12.03
N ILE A 117 10.59 -0.52 11.33
CA ILE A 117 10.96 -0.85 9.95
C ILE A 117 12.45 -1.16 9.79
N CYS A 118 13.27 -0.90 10.81
CA CYS A 118 14.73 -0.88 10.70
C CYS A 118 15.17 0.05 9.56
N ALA A 119 15.31 -0.52 8.36
CA ALA A 119 15.49 0.14 7.07
C ALA A 119 16.70 1.07 6.98
N GLU A 120 17.67 0.94 7.89
CA GLU A 120 18.77 1.92 8.04
C GLU A 120 18.20 3.34 8.10
N TRP A 121 17.09 3.48 8.83
CA TRP A 121 16.36 4.73 9.00
C TRP A 121 16.48 5.21 10.44
N ASN A 122 16.43 6.53 10.62
CA ASN A 122 16.56 7.14 11.93
C ASN A 122 15.61 6.49 12.94
N PHE A 123 16.19 6.03 14.05
CA PHE A 123 15.49 5.35 15.15
C PHE A 123 14.58 4.18 14.72
N GLY A 124 14.94 3.49 13.63
CA GLY A 124 14.19 2.36 13.10
C GLY A 124 12.77 2.70 12.63
N GLY A 125 12.48 3.98 12.40
CA GLY A 125 11.16 4.49 12.03
C GLY A 125 10.33 5.02 13.19
N PHE A 126 10.71 4.76 14.45
CA PHE A 126 9.96 5.28 15.60
C PHE A 126 10.09 6.79 15.74
N PRO A 127 9.01 7.51 16.09
CA PRO A 127 9.12 8.89 16.52
C PRO A 127 9.91 8.97 17.84
N VAL A 128 10.82 9.94 17.94
CA VAL A 128 11.67 10.09 19.15
C VAL A 128 10.83 10.39 20.39
N TRP A 129 9.74 11.15 20.25
CA TRP A 129 8.82 11.45 21.36
C TRP A 129 8.22 10.20 21.99
N LEU A 130 8.09 9.09 21.24
CA LEU A 130 7.49 7.86 21.72
C LEU A 130 8.30 7.27 22.89
N LYS A 131 9.62 7.45 22.88
CA LYS A 131 10.52 7.00 23.96
C LYS A 131 10.18 7.62 25.31
N TYR A 132 9.61 8.82 25.31
CA TYR A 132 9.34 9.60 26.53
C TYR A 132 7.91 9.43 27.06
N VAL A 133 7.11 8.56 26.43
CA VAL A 133 5.81 8.17 26.98
C VAL A 133 6.03 7.39 28.28
N PRO A 134 5.31 7.69 29.38
CA PRO A 134 5.48 6.99 30.65
C PRO A 134 5.29 5.48 30.52
N GLY A 135 6.24 4.70 31.08
CA GLY A 135 6.20 3.24 31.06
C GLY A 135 6.47 2.60 29.70
N MET A 136 7.04 3.34 28.75
CA MET A 136 7.31 2.84 27.39
C MET A 136 8.47 1.84 27.34
N GLU A 137 8.20 0.68 26.74
CA GLU A 137 9.21 -0.28 26.31
C GLU A 137 8.91 -0.75 24.89
N PHE A 138 9.89 -0.64 24.00
CA PHE A 138 9.66 -0.92 22.57
C PHE A 138 9.70 -2.41 22.25
N ARG A 139 8.84 -2.81 21.31
CA ARG A 139 8.89 -4.13 20.64
C ARG A 139 8.77 -5.33 21.59
N THR A 140 8.06 -5.13 22.70
CA THR A 140 7.76 -6.14 23.71
C THR A 140 6.27 -6.10 24.06
N ASP A 141 5.82 -6.98 24.94
CA ASP A 141 4.45 -6.97 25.47
C ASP A 141 4.27 -5.83 26.50
N ASN A 142 4.29 -4.59 26.01
CA ASN A 142 4.17 -3.38 26.81
C ASN A 142 2.88 -2.64 26.43
N GLY A 143 2.04 -2.34 27.42
CA GLY A 143 0.73 -1.70 27.21
C GLY A 143 0.81 -0.36 26.45
N PRO A 144 1.62 0.62 26.92
CA PRO A 144 1.83 1.88 26.21
C PRO A 144 2.31 1.70 24.77
N PHE A 145 3.27 0.81 24.52
CA PHE A 145 3.78 0.54 23.18
C PHE A 145 2.70 -0.05 22.27
N LYS A 146 1.96 -1.07 22.74
CA LYS A 146 0.88 -1.71 21.98
C LYS A 146 -0.21 -0.70 21.62
N ALA A 147 -0.60 0.17 22.55
CA ALA A 147 -1.59 1.21 22.31
C ALA A 147 -1.12 2.20 21.22
N ALA A 148 0.11 2.69 21.32
CA ALA A 148 0.67 3.62 20.33
C ALA A 148 0.83 2.97 18.95
N MET A 149 1.40 1.76 18.89
CA MET A 149 1.55 0.97 17.68
C MET A 149 0.19 0.70 17.02
N GLN A 150 -0.79 0.24 17.80
CA GLN A 150 -2.14 -0.02 17.29
C GLN A 150 -2.77 1.25 16.74
N GLY A 151 -2.62 2.39 17.44
CA GLY A 151 -3.14 3.68 16.98
C GLY A 151 -2.57 4.07 15.62
N PHE A 152 -1.25 4.01 15.45
CA PHE A 152 -0.60 4.35 14.19
C PHE A 152 -0.94 3.37 13.06
N VAL A 153 -0.84 2.05 13.30
CA VAL A 153 -1.17 1.03 12.30
C VAL A 153 -2.63 1.17 11.86
N THR A 154 -3.56 1.35 12.80
CA THR A 154 -4.99 1.57 12.51
C THR A 154 -5.18 2.82 11.66
N LYS A 155 -4.49 3.92 11.98
CA LYS A 155 -4.57 5.15 11.18
C LYS A 155 -4.11 4.93 9.73
N ILE A 156 -2.97 4.26 9.54
CA ILE A 156 -2.46 3.95 8.19
C ILE A 156 -3.44 3.05 7.43
N VAL A 157 -3.94 1.98 8.06
CA VAL A 157 -4.92 1.08 7.43
C VAL A 157 -6.19 1.83 7.05
N ASN A 158 -6.71 2.69 7.93
CA ASN A 158 -7.92 3.47 7.66
C ASN A 158 -7.70 4.48 6.53
N LEU A 159 -6.54 5.14 6.48
CA LEU A 159 -6.17 6.03 5.37
C LEU A 159 -6.09 5.27 4.04
N MET A 160 -5.47 4.09 4.02
CA MET A 160 -5.42 3.26 2.81
C MET A 160 -6.82 2.80 2.38
N LYS A 161 -7.70 2.48 3.33
CA LYS A 161 -9.10 2.11 3.06
C LYS A 161 -9.91 3.28 2.53
N SER A 162 -9.81 4.48 3.12
CA SER A 162 -10.57 5.65 2.67
C SER A 162 -10.23 6.04 1.24
N GLU A 163 -9.00 5.74 0.80
CA GLU A 163 -8.50 6.00 -0.55
C GLU A 163 -8.68 4.80 -1.51
N ASN A 164 -9.36 3.73 -1.08
CA ASN A 164 -9.56 2.49 -1.84
C ASN A 164 -8.25 1.88 -2.39
N LEU A 165 -7.19 1.90 -1.57
CA LEU A 165 -5.86 1.45 -1.97
C LEU A 165 -5.60 -0.04 -1.73
N PHE A 166 -6.44 -0.74 -0.98
CA PHE A 166 -6.38 -2.21 -0.90
C PHE A 166 -6.93 -2.87 -2.15
N GLU A 167 -6.31 -3.95 -2.60
CA GLU A 167 -6.70 -4.66 -3.82
C GLU A 167 -8.17 -5.08 -3.82
N PRO A 168 -8.78 -5.59 -2.72
CA PRO A 168 -10.21 -5.84 -2.66
C PRO A 168 -11.14 -4.62 -2.88
N GLN A 169 -10.59 -3.39 -2.77
CA GLN A 169 -11.28 -2.13 -3.09
C GLN A 169 -10.90 -1.60 -4.50
N GLY A 170 -10.18 -2.39 -5.29
CA GLY A 170 -9.62 -2.03 -6.59
C GLY A 170 -8.28 -1.28 -6.50
N GLY A 171 -7.61 -1.26 -5.35
CA GLY A 171 -6.32 -0.60 -5.16
C GLY A 171 -5.10 -1.48 -5.48
N PRO A 172 -3.87 -0.96 -5.36
CA PRO A 172 -2.67 -1.74 -5.67
C PRO A 172 -2.21 -2.65 -4.51
N ILE A 173 -2.61 -2.38 -3.25
CA ILE A 173 -2.04 -3.06 -2.08
C ILE A 173 -2.58 -4.50 -1.98
N ILE A 174 -1.71 -5.47 -2.23
CA ILE A 174 -2.05 -6.90 -2.19
C ILE A 174 -1.69 -7.57 -0.86
N MET A 175 -0.76 -7.01 -0.11
CA MET A 175 -0.38 -7.53 1.21
C MET A 175 0.24 -6.44 2.06
N SER A 176 0.26 -6.67 3.37
CA SER A 176 0.89 -5.77 4.32
C SER A 176 1.69 -6.52 5.38
N GLN A 177 2.81 -5.94 5.80
CA GLN A 177 3.64 -6.48 6.87
C GLN A 177 3.41 -5.69 8.17
N VAL A 178 3.14 -6.42 9.25
CA VAL A 178 3.13 -5.90 10.62
C VAL A 178 4.30 -6.53 11.38
N GLY A 179 5.12 -5.70 12.03
CA GLY A 179 6.25 -6.14 12.84
C GLY A 179 5.93 -6.13 14.34
N LYS A 180 6.73 -6.89 15.11
CA LYS A 180 6.86 -6.66 16.56
C LYS A 180 7.68 -5.41 16.81
#